data_AF-A0A970E1I1-F1
#
_entry.id   AF-A0A970E1I1-F1
#
_cell.length_a   1.000
_cell.length_b   1.000
_cell.length_c   1.000
_cell.angle_alpha   90.00
_cell.angle_beta   90.00
_cell.angle_gamma   90.00
#
_symmetry.space_group_name_H-M   'P 1'
#
loop_
_entity.id
_entity.type
_entity.pdbx_description
1 polymer ?
#
loop_
_entity_poly.entity_id
_entity_poly.type
_entity_poly.pdbx_seq_one_letter_code
_entity_poly.pdbx_strand_id
1 'polypeptide(L)' 'MQFDLGATRIFHCPVCQVDTPHTVKARKGEMYGIICTNCLGAAVVSGLDLRIYQLKWEEELQAILDSLVEHPLGDDDS' A
#
# COMPACT_ATOMS: atom_id res chain seq x y z
N MET A 1 13.87 -8.21 -2.18
CA MET A 1 12.96 -7.64 -3.19
C MET A 1 13.32 -6.17 -3.35
N GLN A 2 13.59 -5.70 -4.57
CA GLN A 2 13.81 -4.28 -4.86
C GLN A 2 12.53 -3.72 -5.49
N PHE A 3 12.16 -2.48 -5.17
CA PHE A 3 11.00 -1.84 -5.79
C PHE A 3 11.42 -1.05 -7.03
N ASP A 4 10.68 -1.25 -8.12
CA ASP A 4 10.93 -0.57 -9.38
C ASP A 4 10.50 0.90 -9.32
N LEU A 5 11.22 1.75 -10.06
CA LEU A 5 10.77 3.13 -10.27
C LEU A 5 9.45 3.13 -11.04
N GLY A 6 8.52 3.98 -10.63
CA GLY A 6 7.17 4.01 -11.17
C GLY A 6 6.22 2.97 -10.55
N ALA A 7 6.73 2.00 -9.78
CA ALA A 7 5.87 1.07 -9.07
C ALA A 7 5.00 1.79 -8.04
N THR A 8 3.79 1.29 -7.86
CA THR A 8 2.86 1.76 -6.83
C THR A 8 2.94 0.86 -5.60
N ARG A 9 3.03 1.45 -4.41
CA ARG A 9 3.05 0.74 -3.13
C ARG A 9 2.07 1.37 -2.16
N ILE A 10 1.40 0.54 -1.37
CA ILE A 10 0.59 1.02 -0.26
C ILE A 10 1.53 1.33 0.91
N PHE A 11 1.34 2.50 1.51
CA PHE A 11 2.12 2.95 2.65
C PHE A 11 1.32 3.98 3.44
N HIS A 12 1.57 4.05 4.75
CA HIS A 12 0.97 5.08 5.59
C HIS A 12 1.62 6.43 5.32
N CYS A 13 0.88 7.34 4.67
CA CYS A 13 1.46 8.62 4.26
C CYS A 13 1.82 9.48 5.48
N PRO A 14 3.08 9.90 5.67
CA PRO A 14 3.45 10.75 6.81
C PRO A 14 2.92 12.19 6.67
N VAL A 15 2.41 12.56 5.50
CA VAL A 15 1.86 13.89 5.23
C VAL A 15 0.36 13.94 5.50
N CYS A 16 -0.43 13.06 4.88
CA CYS A 16 -1.88 13.05 5.06
C CYS A 16 -2.40 12.03 6.07
N GLN A 17 -1.54 11.18 6.64
CA GLN A 17 -1.86 10.20 7.69
C GLN A 17 -2.94 9.18 7.26
N VAL A 18 -2.90 8.77 5.99
CA VAL A 18 -3.82 7.79 5.39
C VAL A 18 -3.01 6.69 4.74
N ASP A 19 -3.48 5.44 4.85
CA ASP A 19 -2.97 4.31 4.08
C ASP A 19 -3.43 4.46 2.63
N THR A 20 -2.48 4.80 1.76
CA THR A 20 -2.77 5.24 0.40
C THR A 20 -1.70 4.77 -0.57
N PRO A 21 -2.01 4.65 -1.87
CA PRO A 21 -0.99 4.40 -2.87
C PRO A 21 0.06 5.52 -2.92
N HIS A 22 1.30 5.10 -3.13
CA HIS A 22 2.44 5.98 -3.38
C HIS A 22 3.22 5.47 -4.59
N THR A 23 3.68 6.38 -5.45
CA THR A 23 4.56 6.05 -6.56
C THR A 23 6.03 6.13 -6.13
N VAL A 24 6.80 5.09 -6.39
CA VAL A 24 8.26 5.11 -6.21
C VAL A 24 8.89 5.99 -7.29
N LYS A 25 9.63 7.04 -6.88
CA LYS A 25 10.27 8.00 -7.80
C LYS A 25 11.79 7.97 -7.77
N ALA A 26 12.38 7.51 -6.67
CA ALA A 26 13.83 7.43 -6.53
C ALA A 26 14.24 6.26 -5.65
N ARG A 27 15.49 5.81 -5.81
CA ARG A 27 16.10 4.78 -4.96
C ARG A 27 17.57 5.12 -4.72
N LYS A 28 18.02 5.00 -3.47
CA LYS A 28 19.43 5.07 -3.08
C LYS A 28 19.73 4.01 -2.02
N GLY A 29 20.41 2.94 -2.43
CA GLY A 29 20.58 1.76 -1.57
C GLY A 29 19.22 1.18 -1.18
N GLU A 30 19.01 0.98 0.12
CA GLU A 30 17.74 0.49 0.69
C GLU A 30 16.73 1.62 1.02
N MET A 31 16.97 2.86 0.59
CA MET A 31 16.04 3.97 0.78
C MET A 31 15.30 4.30 -0.51
N TYR A 32 14.01 4.60 -0.39
CA TYR A 32 13.11 4.88 -1.50
C TYR A 32 12.47 6.24 -1.33
N GLY A 33 12.52 7.05 -2.39
CA GLY A 33 11.73 8.28 -2.49
C GLY A 33 10.37 7.93 -3.08
N ILE A 34 9.30 8.25 -2.35
CA ILE A 34 7.92 7.96 -2.74
C ILE A 34 7.09 9.24 -2.79
N ILE A 35 6.10 9.29 -3.68
CA ILE A 35 5.12 10.39 -3.76
C ILE A 35 3.73 9.83 -3.53
N CYS A 36 3.02 10.38 -2.56
CA CYS A 36 1.64 10.05 -2.25
C CYS A 36 0.72 10.43 -3.41
N THR A 37 -0.12 9.50 -3.86
CA THR A 37 -1.09 9.80 -4.93
C THR A 37 -2.29 10.59 -4.42
N ASN A 38 -2.54 10.61 -3.11
CA ASN A 38 -3.65 11.32 -2.49
C ASN A 38 -3.33 12.80 -2.20
N CYS A 39 -2.23 13.09 -1.49
CA CYS A 39 -1.88 14.47 -1.10
C CYS A 39 -0.68 15.06 -1.85
N LEU A 40 -0.09 14.31 -2.79
CA LEU A 40 1.13 14.69 -3.54
C LEU A 40 2.37 14.94 -2.67
N GLY A 41 2.29 14.67 -1.37
CA GLY A 41 3.42 14.74 -0.44
C GLY A 41 4.50 13.71 -0.77
N ALA A 42 5.76 14.11 -0.65
CA ALA A 42 6.91 13.24 -0.85
C ALA A 42 7.49 12.78 0.49
N ALA A 43 8.00 11.56 0.52
CA ALA A 43 8.70 11.00 1.68
C ALA A 43 9.88 10.14 1.24
N VAL A 44 10.87 10.00 2.13
CA VAL A 44 11.96 9.04 2.00
C VAL A 44 11.78 7.97 3.05
N VAL A 45 11.66 6.72 2.62
CA VAL A 45 11.32 5.58 3.48
C VAL A 45 12.29 4.44 3.27
N SER A 46 12.45 3.57 4.26
CA SER A 46 13.29 2.38 4.08
C SER A 46 12.55 1.33 3.27
N GLY A 47 13.30 0.51 2.54
CA GLY A 47 12.77 -0.64 1.82
C GLY A 47 12.23 -1.72 2.74
N LEU A 48 12.65 -1.75 4.02
CA LEU A 48 12.10 -2.64 5.03
C LEU A 48 10.68 -2.20 5.40
N ASP A 49 10.46 -0.90 5.65
CA ASP A 49 9.14 -0.37 6.00
C ASP A 49 8.13 -0.63 4.88
N LEU A 50 8.51 -0.36 3.63
CA LEU A 50 7.66 -0.64 2.47
C LEU A 50 7.32 -2.13 2.33
N ARG A 51 8.23 -3.05 2.71
CA ARG A 51 7.97 -4.49 2.70
C ARG A 51 7.01 -4.91 3.80
N ILE A 52 7.19 -4.39 5.01
CA ILE A 52 6.29 -4.67 6.15
C ILE A 52 4.88 -4.19 5.82
N TYR A 53 4.74 -2.97 5.28
CA TYR A 53 3.44 -2.45 4.86
C TYR A 53 2.79 -3.27 3.74
N GLN A 54 3.58 -3.73 2.76
CA GLN A 54 3.06 -4.58 1.68
C GLN A 54 2.49 -5.89 2.23
N LEU A 55 3.22 -6.58 3.13
CA LEU A 55 2.76 -7.82 3.74
C LEU A 55 1.47 -7.62 4.53
N LYS A 56 1.42 -6.59 5.38
CA LYS A 56 0.22 -6.24 6.15
C LYS A 56 -0.97 -5.96 5.23
N TRP A 57 -0.76 -5.21 4.15
CA TRP A 57 -1.81 -4.90 3.18
C TRP A 57 -2.32 -6.14 2.44
N GLU A 58 -1.43 -7.06 2.06
CA GLU A 58 -1.81 -8.34 1.43
C GLU A 58 -2.62 -9.22 2.38
N GLU A 59 -2.25 -9.29 3.66
CA GLU A 59 -3.00 -10.02 4.69
C GLU A 59 -4.41 -9.44 4.89
N GLU A 60 -4.52 -8.11 5.00
CA GLU A 60 -5.82 -7.43 5.13
C GLU A 60 -6.70 -7.64 3.89
N LEU A 61 -6.12 -7.54 2.69
CA LEU A 61 -6.85 -7.76 1.44
C LEU A 61 -7.34 -9.21 1.35
N GLN A 62 -6.49 -10.18 1.69
CA GLN A 62 -6.88 -11.59 1.68
C GLN A 62 -8.04 -11.85 2.63
N ALA A 63 -8.00 -11.32 3.85
CA ALA A 63 -9.08 -11.47 4.82
C ALA A 63 -10.42 -10.86 4.33
N ILE A 64 -10.37 -9.71 3.65
CA ILE A 64 -11.56 -9.10 3.02
C ILE A 64 -12.11 -10.01 1.92
N LEU A 65 -11.25 -10.53 1.05
CA LEU A 65 -11.67 -11.41 -0.04
C LEU A 65 -12.23 -12.73 0.47
N ASP A 66 -11.62 -13.33 1.50
CA ASP A 66 -12.11 -14.54 2.15
C ASP A 66 -13.49 -14.30 2.77
N SER A 67 -13.68 -13.17 3.46
CA SER A 67 -14.98 -12.79 4.00
C SER A 67 -16.06 -12.60 2.93
N LEU A 68 -15.71 -12.08 1.74
CA LEU A 68 -16.64 -11.94 0.61
C LEU A 68 -17.01 -13.29 -0.03
N VAL A 69 -16.11 -14.27 0.03
CA VAL A 69 -16.40 -15.65 -0.41
C VAL A 69 -17.33 -16.34 0.58
N GLU A 70 -17.12 -16.14 1.89
CA GLU A 70 -17.97 -16.70 2.95
C GLU A 70 -19.36 -16.05 2.96
N HIS A 71 -19.42 -14.73 2.81
CA HIS A 71 -20.65 -13.94 2.77
C HIS A 71 -20.75 -13.16 1.44
N PRO A 72 -21.20 -13.82 0.36
CA PRO A 72 -21.42 -13.16 -0.92
C PRO A 72 -22.37 -11.98 -0.77
N LEU A 73 -22.08 -10.89 -1.48
CA LEU A 73 -22.96 -9.73 -1.53
C LEU A 73 -24.25 -10.11 -2.30
N GLY A 74 -25.29 -10.54 -1.57
CA GLY A 74 -26.60 -10.83 -2.13
C GLY A 74 -27.36 -11.95 -1.41
N ASP A 75 -27.89 -11.68 -0.22
CA ASP A 75 -28.93 -12.48 0.46
C ASP A 75 -29.94 -11.57 1.22
N ASP A 76 -30.18 -10.36 0.70
CA ASP A 76 -31.25 -9.45 1.17
C ASP A 76 -32.16 -9.06 -0.01
N ASP A 77 -32.75 -10.07 -0.66
CA ASP A 77 -33.91 -9.92 -1.55
C ASP A 77 -34.70 -11.25 -1.54
N SER A 78 -35.45 -11.50 -0.47
CA SER A 78 -36.56 -12.48 -0.41
C SER A 78 -37.52 -12.17 0.74
#